data_AF-A0A3D3S0X6-F1
#
_entry.id   AF-A0A3D3S0X6-F1
#
_cell.length_a   1.000
_cell.length_b   1.000
_cell.length_c   1.000
_cell.angle_alpha   90.00
_cell.angle_beta   90.00
_cell.angle_gamma   90.00
#
_symmetry.space_group_name_H-M   'P 1'
#
loop_
_entity.id
_entity.type
_entity.pdbx_description
1 polymer ?
#
loop_
_entity_poly.entity_id
_entity_poly.type
_entity_poly.pdbx_seq_one_letter_code
_entity_poly.pdbx_strand_id
1 'polypeptide(L)'
;MAGQGRCRGGGRRQAAGRLMFGQDRDSLRRAYAEAWRRHCEGLPLDLQQQRIADVLALHPEYQAFVLSPDALAQEFDGSDGRTNPYLHMGLHLAVREQLATRLPPEAVQARAPPPPRPRARGRGRRRRGAPP
;
A
#
# COMPACT_ATOMS: atom_id res chain seq x y z
N MET A 1 16.77 -66.34 -20.21
CA MET A 1 15.79 -65.31 -20.63
C MET A 1 16.31 -63.95 -20.22
N ALA A 2 16.46 -63.04 -21.18
CA ALA A 2 17.05 -61.72 -21.04
C ALA A 2 15.99 -60.62 -20.92
N GLY A 3 16.34 -59.47 -20.32
CA GLY A 3 15.84 -58.15 -20.77
C GLY A 3 14.92 -57.35 -19.84
N GLN A 4 15.53 -56.46 -19.04
CA GLN A 4 15.30 -55.00 -18.91
C GLN A 4 13.94 -54.38 -19.33
N GLY A 5 13.44 -53.45 -18.50
CA GLY A 5 12.48 -52.41 -18.95
C GLY A 5 11.87 -51.56 -17.82
N ARG A 6 12.45 -50.38 -17.53
CA ARG A 6 11.88 -49.33 -16.67
C ARG A 6 10.78 -48.56 -17.42
N CYS A 7 9.67 -48.21 -16.74
CA CYS A 7 8.83 -47.04 -17.04
C CYS A 7 8.25 -46.51 -15.71
N ARG A 8 8.93 -45.57 -15.03
CA ARG A 8 8.56 -44.15 -14.84
C ARG A 8 7.06 -43.78 -14.93
N GLY A 9 6.56 -43.18 -13.84
CA GLY A 9 6.00 -41.82 -13.91
C GLY A 9 4.49 -41.69 -13.73
N GLY A 10 4.08 -41.02 -12.64
CA GLY A 10 2.68 -40.58 -12.46
C GLY A 10 2.40 -39.77 -11.19
N GLY A 11 3.40 -39.14 -10.60
CA GLY A 11 3.17 -38.14 -9.57
C GLY A 11 2.73 -36.82 -10.21
N ARG A 12 1.48 -36.42 -10.00
CA ARG A 12 1.09 -35.00 -10.06
C ARG A 12 0.41 -34.61 -8.77
N ARG A 13 1.26 -34.40 -7.74
CA ARG A 13 0.95 -33.47 -6.64
C ARG A 13 0.96 -32.07 -7.24
N GLN A 14 -0.19 -31.43 -7.43
CA GLN A 14 -0.25 -29.99 -7.67
C GLN A 14 -1.50 -29.41 -6.99
N ALA A 15 -1.40 -29.12 -5.70
CA ALA A 15 -2.39 -28.32 -4.94
C ALA A 15 -1.79 -27.65 -3.69
N ALA A 16 -0.49 -27.30 -3.68
CA ALA A 16 0.20 -26.77 -2.49
C ALA A 16 0.86 -25.39 -2.66
N GLY A 17 0.75 -24.74 -3.84
CA GLY A 17 1.38 -23.43 -4.10
C GLY A 17 0.53 -22.20 -3.78
N ARG A 18 -0.79 -22.35 -3.58
CA ARG A 18 -1.74 -21.21 -3.52
C ARG A 18 -2.07 -20.72 -2.10
N LEU A 19 -1.71 -21.47 -1.06
CA LEU A 19 -2.15 -21.17 0.31
C LEU A 19 -1.18 -20.29 1.13
N MET A 20 0.15 -20.37 0.92
CA MET A 20 1.09 -19.54 1.70
C MET A 20 1.27 -18.10 1.17
N PHE A 21 1.21 -17.89 -0.16
CA PHE A 21 1.38 -16.54 -0.74
C PHE A 21 0.06 -15.80 -1.00
N GLY A 22 -1.07 -16.51 -1.11
CA GLY A 22 -2.37 -15.89 -1.40
C GLY A 22 -2.90 -15.04 -0.25
N GLN A 23 -2.81 -15.55 0.99
CA GLN A 23 -3.29 -14.83 2.18
C GLN A 23 -2.48 -13.53 2.43
N ASP A 24 -1.18 -13.57 2.19
CA ASP A 24 -0.28 -12.42 2.35
C ASP A 24 -0.49 -11.38 1.23
N ARG A 25 -0.66 -11.83 -0.02
CA ARG A 25 -0.91 -10.94 -1.17
C ARG A 25 -2.22 -10.17 -1.05
N ASP A 26 -3.33 -10.85 -0.75
CA ASP A 26 -4.63 -10.18 -0.65
C ASP A 26 -4.65 -9.19 0.52
N SER A 27 -4.03 -9.55 1.64
CA SER A 27 -3.89 -8.68 2.80
C SER A 27 -3.06 -7.44 2.48
N LEU A 28 -1.94 -7.60 1.76
CA LEU A 28 -1.12 -6.50 1.29
C LEU A 28 -1.94 -5.55 0.40
N ARG A 29 -2.66 -6.09 -0.59
CA ARG A 29 -3.45 -5.28 -1.53
C ARG A 29 -4.55 -4.50 -0.81
N ARG A 30 -5.22 -5.13 0.15
CA ARG A 30 -6.21 -4.46 1.03
C ARG A 30 -5.58 -3.36 1.85
N ALA A 31 -4.36 -3.56 2.37
CA ALA A 31 -3.65 -2.52 3.13
C ALA A 31 -3.36 -1.28 2.27
N TYR A 32 -2.96 -1.47 1.00
CA TYR A 32 -2.80 -0.37 0.04
C TYR A 32 -4.12 0.37 -0.21
N ALA A 33 -5.19 -0.36 -0.52
CA ALA A 33 -6.50 0.22 -0.78
C ALA A 33 -7.02 1.02 0.44
N GLU A 34 -6.92 0.44 1.64
CA GLU A 34 -7.41 1.08 2.87
C GLU A 34 -6.59 2.31 3.25
N ALA A 35 -5.26 2.24 3.15
CA ALA A 35 -4.40 3.39 3.42
C ALA A 35 -4.71 4.56 2.47
N TRP A 36 -4.90 4.27 1.18
CA TRP A 36 -5.24 5.30 0.19
C TRP A 36 -6.63 5.88 0.41
N ARG A 37 -7.63 5.02 0.65
CA ARG A 37 -9.00 5.45 0.95
C ARG A 37 -9.04 6.38 2.16
N ARG A 38 -8.40 5.98 3.27
CA ARG A 38 -8.31 6.82 4.48
C ARG A 38 -7.58 8.13 4.23
N HIS A 39 -6.52 8.12 3.43
CA HIS A 39 -5.79 9.33 3.04
C HIS A 39 -6.70 10.30 2.30
N CYS A 40 -7.44 9.83 1.28
CA CYS A 40 -8.39 10.64 0.52
C CYS A 40 -9.53 11.19 1.38
N GLU A 41 -9.98 10.41 2.37
CA GLU A 41 -11.03 10.81 3.32
C GLU A 41 -10.53 11.72 4.45
N GLY A 42 -9.21 11.96 4.54
CA GLY A 42 -8.61 12.74 5.63
C GLY A 42 -8.72 12.08 7.00
N LEU A 43 -8.86 10.76 7.05
CA LEU A 43 -8.91 9.97 8.27
C LEU A 43 -7.50 9.81 8.88
N PRO A 44 -7.39 9.63 10.21
CA PRO A 44 -6.11 9.34 10.83
C PRO A 44 -5.49 8.06 10.27
N LEU A 45 -4.21 8.15 9.92
CA LEU A 45 -3.39 7.07 9.39
C LEU A 45 -2.37 6.64 10.45
N ASP A 46 -2.19 5.34 10.62
CA ASP A 46 -1.03 4.83 11.35
C ASP A 46 0.26 5.04 10.54
N LEU A 47 1.43 4.92 11.17
CA LEU A 47 2.75 5.10 10.54
C LEU A 47 2.88 4.31 9.24
N GLN A 48 2.47 3.04 9.22
CA GLN A 48 2.59 2.22 8.00
C GLN A 48 1.63 2.69 6.90
N GLN A 49 0.42 3.10 7.26
CA GLN A 49 -0.56 3.64 6.31
C GLN A 49 -0.10 4.98 5.75
N GLN A 50 0.52 5.84 6.57
CA GLN A 50 1.10 7.10 6.13
C GLN A 50 2.20 6.84 5.09
N ARG A 51 3.13 5.92 5.37
CA ARG A 51 4.19 5.56 4.41
C ARG A 51 3.61 5.07 3.09
N ILE A 52 2.59 4.21 3.13
CA ILE A 52 1.91 3.72 1.92
C ILE A 52 1.27 4.87 1.14
N ALA A 53 0.51 5.74 1.82
CA ALA A 53 -0.14 6.89 1.20
C ALA A 53 0.89 7.84 0.55
N ASP A 54 2.02 8.09 1.22
CA ASP A 54 3.10 8.93 0.70
C ASP A 54 3.79 8.33 -0.53
N VAL A 55 3.82 7.00 -0.69
CA VAL A 55 4.31 6.40 -1.95
C VAL A 55 3.22 6.52 -3.03
N LEU A 56 1.96 6.25 -2.71
CA LEU A 56 0.84 6.37 -3.67
C LEU A 56 0.63 7.79 -4.19
N ALA A 57 0.90 8.80 -3.36
CA ALA A 57 0.90 10.19 -3.78
C ALA A 57 1.94 10.49 -4.88
N LEU A 58 3.05 9.74 -4.92
CA LEU A 58 4.08 9.86 -5.97
C LEU A 58 3.72 9.12 -7.26
N HIS A 59 2.73 8.21 -7.22
CA HIS A 59 2.34 7.33 -8.32
C HIS A 59 0.85 7.48 -8.65
N PRO A 60 0.44 8.62 -9.27
CA PRO A 60 -0.94 8.85 -9.67
C PRO A 60 -1.50 7.76 -10.61
N GLU A 61 -0.64 7.10 -11.39
CA GLU A 61 -0.99 5.99 -12.28
C GLU A 61 -1.61 4.79 -11.54
N TYR A 62 -1.28 4.60 -10.26
CA TYR A 62 -1.77 3.46 -9.48
C TYR A 62 -2.91 3.82 -8.51
N GLN A 63 -3.19 5.10 -8.29
CA GLN A 63 -4.21 5.55 -7.33
C GLN A 63 -5.61 5.03 -7.67
N ALA A 64 -6.01 5.12 -8.94
CA ALA A 64 -7.30 4.60 -9.40
C ALA A 64 -7.31 3.06 -9.37
N PHE A 65 -6.19 2.44 -9.71
CA PHE A 65 -6.06 0.99 -9.71
C PHE A 65 -6.25 0.40 -8.32
N VAL A 66 -5.58 0.93 -7.28
CA VAL A 66 -5.65 0.36 -5.92
C VAL A 66 -7.03 0.45 -5.26
N LEU A 67 -7.91 1.33 -5.74
CA LEU A 67 -9.30 1.43 -5.28
C LEU A 67 -10.25 0.52 -6.06
N SER A 68 -9.81 -0.04 -7.19
CA SER A 68 -10.65 -0.92 -7.99
C SER A 68 -10.86 -2.28 -7.29
N PRO A 69 -12.08 -2.84 -7.32
CA PRO A 69 -12.32 -4.21 -6.86
C PRO A 69 -11.47 -5.24 -7.63
N ASP A 70 -11.13 -4.96 -8.89
CA ASP A 70 -10.30 -5.81 -9.73
C ASP A 70 -8.84 -5.87 -9.26
N ALA A 71 -8.39 -4.90 -8.46
CA ALA A 71 -7.02 -4.84 -7.97
C ALA A 71 -6.66 -6.05 -7.10
N LEU A 72 -7.65 -6.59 -6.37
CA LEU A 72 -7.52 -7.79 -5.56
C LEU A 72 -7.45 -9.05 -6.41
N ALA A 73 -8.19 -9.12 -7.51
CA ALA A 73 -8.26 -10.30 -8.37
C ALA A 73 -7.13 -10.36 -9.41
N GLN A 74 -6.56 -9.22 -9.79
CA GLN A 74 -5.63 -9.15 -10.90
C GLN A 74 -4.31 -9.87 -10.61
N GLU A 75 -3.88 -10.71 -11.56
CA GLU A 75 -2.58 -11.37 -11.54
C GLU A 75 -1.55 -10.57 -12.37
N PHE A 76 -0.31 -10.59 -11.90
CA PHE A 76 0.83 -9.96 -12.56
C PHE A 76 1.92 -11.02 -12.65
N ASP A 77 1.99 -11.73 -13.78
CA ASP A 77 2.98 -12.78 -14.04
C ASP A 77 4.21 -12.28 -14.82
N GLY A 78 4.19 -11.01 -15.24
CA GLY A 78 5.28 -10.36 -15.99
C GLY A 78 5.35 -10.73 -17.46
N SER A 79 4.47 -11.61 -17.96
CA SER A 79 4.48 -12.07 -19.35
C SER A 79 4.05 -10.98 -20.34
N ASP A 80 3.12 -10.13 -19.93
CA ASP A 80 2.59 -9.03 -20.76
C ASP A 80 3.45 -7.75 -20.72
N GLY A 81 4.64 -7.78 -20.10
CA GLY A 81 5.49 -6.60 -19.90
C GLY A 81 4.89 -5.55 -18.95
N ARG A 82 3.76 -5.85 -18.29
CA ARG A 82 3.11 -4.96 -17.32
C ARG A 82 3.86 -4.98 -16.00
N THR A 83 4.26 -3.81 -15.52
CA THR A 83 4.87 -3.65 -14.20
C THR A 83 3.86 -4.00 -13.10
N ASN A 84 4.28 -4.82 -12.13
CA ASN A 84 3.47 -5.10 -10.96
C ASN A 84 3.51 -3.88 -10.02
N PRO A 85 2.39 -3.16 -9.83
CA PRO A 85 2.37 -1.95 -9.02
C PRO A 85 2.72 -2.24 -7.57
N TYR A 86 2.28 -3.36 -7.00
CA TYR A 86 2.55 -3.70 -5.60
C TYR A 86 4.04 -3.99 -5.36
N LEU A 87 4.70 -4.63 -6.34
CA LEU A 87 6.14 -4.88 -6.26
C LEU A 87 6.93 -3.57 -6.34
N HIS A 88 6.59 -2.72 -7.32
CA HIS A 88 7.21 -1.41 -7.51
C HIS A 88 7.06 -0.53 -6.26
N MET A 89 5.85 -0.41 -5.74
CA MET A 89 5.54 0.39 -4.55
C MET A 89 6.17 -0.19 -3.28
N GLY A 90 6.22 -1.52 -3.16
CA GLY A 90 6.88 -2.22 -2.06
C GLY A 90 8.39 -1.92 -2.00
N LEU A 91 9.04 -1.78 -3.15
CA LEU A 91 10.45 -1.38 -3.21
C LEU A 91 10.67 0.02 -2.61
N HIS A 92 9.81 0.99 -2.93
CA HIS A 92 9.89 2.34 -2.33
C HIS A 92 9.75 2.30 -0.80
N LEU A 93 8.83 1.47 -0.29
CA LEU A 93 8.65 1.31 1.16
C LEU A 93 9.89 0.71 1.82
N ALA A 94 10.45 -0.36 1.26
CA ALA A 94 11.64 -1.02 1.78
C ALA A 94 12.84 -0.07 1.86
N VAL A 95 13.08 0.73 0.82
CA VAL A 95 14.18 1.72 0.82
C VAL A 95 13.95 2.80 1.87
N ARG A 96 12.73 3.32 1.99
CA ARG A 96 12.39 4.32 3.03
C ARG A 96 12.60 3.77 4.44
N GLU A 97 12.25 2.51 4.66
CA GLU A 97 12.44 1.84 5.95
C GLU A 97 13.92 1.65 6.27
N GLN A 98 14.73 1.18 5.31
CA GLN A 98 16.17 1.05 5.47
C GLN A 98 16.85 2.37 5.87
N LEU A 99 16.40 3.49 5.32
CA LEU A 99 16.90 4.82 5.69
C LEU A 99 16.43 5.23 7.09
N ALA A 100 15.19 4.92 7.46
CA ALA A 100 14.64 5.25 8.78
C ALA A 100 15.36 4.50 9.90
N THR A 101 15.73 3.23 9.69
CA THR A 101 16.47 2.42 10.68
C THR A 101 17.90 2.91 10.89
N ARG A 102 18.50 3.59 9.91
CA ARG A 102 19.87 4.13 10.01
C ARG A 102 19.94 5.53 10.64
N LEU A 103 18.80 6.17 10.88
CA LEU A 103 18.73 7.49 11.50
C LEU A 103 18.47 7.32 13.00
N PRO A 104 19.24 7.99 13.88
CA PRO A 104 18.88 8.03 15.29
C PRO A 104 17.51 8.72 15.45
N PRO A 105 16.70 8.35 16.46
CA PRO A 105 15.30 8.75 16.58
C PRO A 105 15.08 10.28 16.59
N GLU A 106 16.06 11.06 17.06
CA GLU A 106 16.04 12.53 17.00
C GLU A 106 16.05 13.09 15.57
N ALA A 107 16.67 12.41 14.61
CA ALA A 107 16.77 12.87 13.22
C ALA A 107 15.48 12.59 12.41
N VAL A 108 14.67 11.62 12.84
CA VAL A 108 13.39 11.28 12.18
C VAL A 108 12.30 12.31 12.49
N GLN A 109 12.25 12.84 13.72
CA GLN A 109 11.28 13.86 14.14
C GLN A 109 11.41 15.19 13.38
N ALA A 110 12.63 15.56 12.98
CA ALA A 110 12.88 16.80 12.24
C ALA A 110 12.31 16.80 10.81
N ARG A 111 11.95 15.62 10.27
CA ARG A 111 11.49 15.47 8.88
C ARG A 111 9.98 15.30 8.74
N ALA A 112 9.24 15.22 9.84
CA ALA A 112 7.78 15.22 9.78
C ALA A 112 7.27 16.58 9.28
N PRO A 113 6.29 16.61 8.35
CA PRO A 113 5.68 17.86 7.93
C PRO A 113 5.06 18.57 9.15
N PRO A 114 5.11 19.91 9.21
CA PRO A 114 4.58 20.66 10.34
C PRO A 114 3.09 20.32 10.56
N PRO A 115 2.61 20.28 11.82
CA PRO A 115 1.23 19.93 12.10
C PRO A 115 0.28 20.87 11.32
N PRO A 116 -0.88 20.36 10.85
CA PRO A 116 -1.83 21.16 10.10
C PRO A 116 -2.23 22.38 10.93
N ARG A 117 -2.11 23.58 10.34
CA ARG A 117 -2.45 24.82 11.01
C ARG A 117 -3.90 24.75 11.50
N PRO A 118 -4.19 25.14 12.76
CA PRO A 118 -5.56 25.15 13.23
C PRO A 118 -6.38 26.05 12.31
N ARG A 119 -7.46 25.51 11.75
CA ARG A 119 -8.43 26.29 10.97
C ARG A 119 -8.86 27.45 11.86
N ALA A 120 -8.55 28.68 11.45
CA ALA A 120 -8.95 29.87 12.17
C ALA A 120 -10.45 29.80 12.43
N ARG A 121 -10.85 29.58 13.70
CA ARG A 121 -12.25 29.70 14.10
C ARG A 121 -12.71 31.08 13.66
N GLY A 122 -13.60 31.12 12.68
CA GLY A 122 -14.17 32.36 12.17
C GLY A 122 -14.62 33.20 13.34
N ARG A 123 -13.97 34.36 13.53
CA ARG A 123 -14.43 35.36 14.49
C ARG A 123 -15.85 35.72 14.08
N GLY A 124 -16.82 35.30 14.88
CA GLY A 124 -18.23 35.62 14.68
C GLY A 124 -18.38 37.12 14.51
N ARG A 125 -18.91 37.54 13.36
CA ARG A 125 -19.39 38.91 13.16
C ARG A 125 -20.52 39.12 14.15
N ARG A 126 -20.22 39.74 15.30
CA ARG A 126 -21.23 40.29 16.20
C ARG A 126 -22.00 41.33 15.40
N ARG A 127 -23.22 40.99 14.97
CA ARG A 127 -24.20 41.96 14.49
C ARG A 127 -24.45 42.91 15.65
N ARG A 128 -23.96 44.15 15.55
CA ARG A 128 -24.32 45.21 16.49
C ARG A 128 -25.79 45.53 16.22
N GLY A 129 -26.64 45.32 17.22
CA GLY A 129 -28.02 45.76 17.20
C GLY A 129 -28.08 47.29 17.13
N ALA A 130 -29.01 47.79 16.32
CA ALA A 130 -29.41 49.19 16.32
C ALA A 130 -30.38 49.44 17.49
N PRO A 131 -30.24 50.54 18.26
CA PRO A 131 -31.21 50.95 19.28
C PRO A 131 -32.35 51.80 18.64
N PRO A 132 -33.43 52.08 19.39
CA PRO A 132 -34.82 52.20 18.89
C PRO A 132 -35.14 53.47 18.10
#